data_AF-A0A1I1RRK6-F1
#
_entry.id   AF-A0A1I1RRK6-F1
#
_cell.length_a   1.000
_cell.length_b   1.000
_cell.length_c   1.000
_cell.angle_alpha   90.00
_cell.angle_beta   90.00
_cell.angle_gamma   90.00
#
_symmetry.space_group_name_H-M   'P 1'
#
loop_
_entity.id
_entity.type
_entity.pdbx_description
1 polymer ?
#
loop_
_entity_poly.entity_id
_entity_poly.type
_entity_poly.pdbx_seq_one_letter_code
_entity_poly.pdbx_strand_id
1 'polypeptide(L)'
;MRLVYTIGLWSLFLGVVLVPTISQATHVRAGEITTKRISATSLTYEITFTAYFDEVKGKPAADQASEYPALCFGDGTSAAVKRQEPRTYINGRTSSINIYKIIHTYPGPGAYTISITVPNRNKDTKNLPPPGDSDNLRFFVSTTILINANLGLNSTPVMLNPPLDSGRVNQKFCHNPAAFDADGDSLAFRLSVPKTATTSTGCDGRAIPVYQDPTRFSTASETGGTPTFSINPSTGELCWDAPGQEGQYNFAFIIEEWRNGVLIGEITRDMQIVVVDNLNKRPLLTPIPDLCVEAGTLINQPVTATDPDGQRVIITSFGGVFNVGQDGTALAPGELIQPAYARLLNGGVAQAQPATATFSWQTNCNQLREAPYDVTFKVSDVPPRPTPSLVSFQTFRIRLV
;
A
#
# COMPACT_ATOMS: atom_id res chain seq x y z
N MET A 1 46.10 -16.57 47.65
CA MET A 1 45.08 -15.49 47.74
C MET A 1 45.05 -14.52 46.55
N ARG A 2 46.08 -14.42 45.69
CA ARG A 2 46.07 -13.52 44.51
C ARG A 2 45.43 -14.09 43.22
N LEU A 3 45.26 -15.41 43.11
CA LEU A 3 44.71 -16.04 41.90
C LEU A 3 43.17 -16.00 41.80
N VAL A 4 42.48 -15.81 42.93
CA VAL A 4 41.00 -15.82 42.98
C VAL A 4 40.42 -14.47 42.54
N TYR A 5 41.15 -13.38 42.76
CA TYR A 5 40.72 -12.03 42.37
C TYR A 5 40.81 -11.77 40.86
N THR A 6 41.76 -12.40 40.16
CA THR A 6 41.89 -12.25 38.70
C THR A 6 40.78 -12.97 37.95
N ILE A 7 40.34 -14.14 38.40
CA ILE A 7 39.23 -14.88 37.77
C ILE A 7 37.89 -14.14 37.96
N GLY A 8 37.69 -13.48 39.10
CA GLY A 8 36.51 -12.64 39.37
C GLY A 8 36.42 -11.39 38.48
N LEU A 9 37.56 -10.76 38.17
CA LEU A 9 37.61 -9.60 37.28
C LEU A 9 37.39 -9.97 35.81
N TRP A 10 37.86 -11.14 35.37
CA TRP A 10 37.60 -11.63 34.00
C TRP A 10 36.14 -12.07 33.81
N SER A 11 35.49 -12.63 34.83
CA SER A 11 34.06 -12.99 34.78
C SER A 11 33.15 -11.75 34.85
N LEU A 12 33.56 -10.68 35.55
CA LEU A 12 32.86 -9.39 35.50
C LEU A 12 33.02 -8.68 34.14
N PHE A 13 34.19 -8.80 33.49
CA PHE A 13 34.42 -8.25 32.15
C PHE A 13 33.72 -9.06 31.04
N LEU A 14 33.60 -10.39 31.18
CA LEU A 14 32.83 -11.22 30.23
C LEU A 14 31.32 -10.99 30.35
N GLY A 15 30.82 -10.67 31.55
CA GLY A 15 29.40 -10.36 31.79
C GLY A 15 28.93 -9.03 31.20
N VAL A 16 29.82 -8.06 31.03
CA VAL A 16 29.50 -6.72 30.46
C VAL A 16 29.46 -6.74 28.91
N VAL A 17 30.02 -7.77 28.27
CA VAL A 17 30.04 -7.89 26.79
C VAL A 17 28.82 -8.66 26.24
N LEU A 18 27.98 -9.24 27.10
CA LEU A 18 26.79 -10.01 26.73
C LEU A 18 25.48 -9.27 27.08
N VAL A 19 25.42 -7.95 26.88
CA VAL A 19 24.13 -7.26 26.85
C VAL A 19 23.47 -7.60 25.50
N PRO A 20 22.37 -8.37 25.46
CA PRO A 20 21.69 -8.62 24.20
C PRO A 20 21.19 -7.28 23.65
N THR A 21 21.71 -6.86 22.51
CA THR A 21 21.15 -5.75 21.75
C THR A 21 19.83 -6.22 21.16
N ILE A 22 18.74 -5.84 21.81
CA ILE A 22 17.40 -6.10 21.27
C ILE A 22 17.19 -5.14 20.10
N SER A 23 17.46 -5.60 18.87
CA SER A 23 17.03 -4.89 17.64
C SER A 23 15.51 -4.98 17.55
N GLN A 24 14.84 -3.84 17.62
CA GLN A 24 13.38 -3.72 17.57
C GLN A 24 12.96 -3.22 16.19
N ALA A 25 12.93 -4.08 15.17
CA ALA A 25 12.30 -3.73 13.89
C ALA A 25 10.77 -3.72 14.06
N THR A 26 10.06 -2.78 13.43
CA THR A 26 8.59 -2.74 13.50
C THR A 26 7.92 -3.73 12.55
N HIS A 27 8.65 -4.22 11.54
CA HIS A 27 8.10 -5.08 10.50
C HIS A 27 6.92 -4.46 9.74
N VAL A 28 6.87 -3.13 9.68
CA VAL A 28 5.93 -2.38 8.86
C VAL A 28 6.28 -2.57 7.39
N ARG A 29 5.31 -3.03 6.61
CA ARG A 29 5.43 -3.26 5.17
C ARG A 29 4.95 -2.06 4.38
N ALA A 30 3.89 -1.40 4.84
CA ALA A 30 3.39 -0.21 4.19
C ALA A 30 2.48 0.59 5.13
N GLY A 31 2.13 1.81 4.72
CA GLY A 31 1.09 2.58 5.37
C GLY A 31 0.66 3.80 4.58
N GLU A 32 -0.46 4.37 5.00
CA GLU A 32 -1.06 5.61 4.48
C GLU A 32 -2.01 6.21 5.50
N ILE A 33 -2.39 7.47 5.29
CA ILE A 33 -3.44 8.14 6.05
C ILE A 33 -4.54 8.56 5.08
N THR A 34 -5.79 8.23 5.40
CA THR A 34 -6.97 8.70 4.68
C THR A 34 -7.87 9.50 5.62
N THR A 35 -8.71 10.35 5.06
CA THR A 35 -9.68 11.16 5.81
C THR A 35 -11.03 11.14 5.16
N LYS A 36 -12.08 11.27 5.97
CA LYS A 36 -13.46 11.44 5.51
C LYS A 36 -14.13 12.52 6.34
N ARG A 37 -14.69 13.55 5.70
CA ARG A 37 -15.51 14.53 6.40
C ARG A 37 -16.84 13.89 6.80
N ILE A 38 -17.11 13.81 8.10
CA ILE A 38 -18.29 13.11 8.64
C ILE A 38 -19.43 14.04 9.07
N SER A 39 -19.23 15.36 8.93
CA SER A 39 -20.23 16.37 9.30
C SER A 39 -20.36 17.44 8.23
N ALA A 40 -21.60 17.73 7.84
CA ALA A 40 -21.90 18.81 6.89
C ALA A 40 -21.84 20.20 7.54
N THR A 41 -22.02 20.28 8.87
CA THR A 41 -22.14 21.53 9.61
C THR A 41 -20.88 21.91 10.38
N SER A 42 -20.02 20.95 10.69
CA SER A 42 -18.72 21.16 11.33
C SER A 42 -17.58 20.64 10.45
N LEU A 43 -16.35 21.08 10.73
CA LEU A 43 -15.14 20.61 10.07
C LEU A 43 -14.61 19.35 10.76
N THR A 44 -15.50 18.37 10.96
CA THR A 44 -15.22 17.13 11.68
C THR A 44 -14.91 16.01 10.69
N TYR A 45 -13.78 15.35 10.92
CA TYR A 45 -13.22 14.32 10.06
C TYR A 45 -12.98 13.05 10.85
N GLU A 46 -13.29 11.90 10.23
CA GLU A 46 -12.69 10.63 10.60
C GLU A 46 -11.34 10.54 9.89
N ILE A 47 -10.27 10.39 10.66
CA ILE A 47 -8.91 10.20 10.16
C ILE A 47 -8.53 8.75 10.42
N THR A 48 -8.08 8.07 9.36
CA THR A 48 -7.69 6.67 9.42
C THR A 48 -6.24 6.51 9.02
N PHE A 49 -5.41 6.05 9.94
CA PHE A 49 -4.09 5.50 9.60
C PHE A 49 -4.24 3.99 9.34
N THR A 50 -3.80 3.54 8.16
CA THR A 50 -3.70 2.12 7.82
C THR A 50 -2.24 1.73 7.77
N ALA A 51 -1.89 0.64 8.46
CA ALA A 51 -0.56 0.04 8.39
C ALA A 51 -0.62 -1.47 8.11
N TYR A 52 0.35 -1.93 7.33
CA TYR A 52 0.51 -3.33 6.95
C TYR A 52 1.72 -3.91 7.67
N PHE A 53 1.58 -5.09 8.28
CA PHE A 53 2.66 -5.72 9.03
C PHE A 53 2.98 -7.13 8.52
N ASP A 54 4.24 -7.53 8.65
CA ASP A 54 4.67 -8.92 8.48
C ASP A 54 4.27 -9.76 9.70
N GLU A 55 3.42 -10.78 9.49
CA GLU A 55 2.97 -11.68 10.56
C GLU A 55 3.83 -12.94 10.71
N VAL A 56 4.81 -13.13 9.84
CA VAL A 56 5.72 -14.29 9.87
C VAL A 56 6.98 -13.95 10.67
N LYS A 57 7.66 -12.86 10.30
CA LYS A 57 8.89 -12.39 10.96
C LYS A 57 8.63 -11.28 11.97
N GLY A 58 7.54 -10.54 11.79
CA GLY A 58 7.24 -9.32 12.50
C GLY A 58 6.16 -9.37 13.56
N LYS A 59 5.67 -10.57 13.87
CA LYS A 59 4.53 -10.74 14.79
C LYS A 59 4.68 -10.00 16.13
N PRO A 60 5.83 -10.05 16.84
CA PRO A 60 5.98 -9.33 18.10
C PRO A 60 5.80 -7.81 17.95
N ALA A 61 6.33 -7.24 16.87
CA ALA A 61 6.20 -5.82 16.59
C ALA A 61 4.77 -5.45 16.16
N ALA A 62 4.12 -6.29 15.35
CA ALA A 62 2.71 -6.16 15.03
C ALA A 62 1.85 -6.22 16.30
N ASP A 63 2.16 -7.10 17.26
CA ASP A 63 1.44 -7.22 18.53
C ASP A 63 1.59 -5.96 19.39
N GLN A 64 2.80 -5.37 19.42
CA GLN A 64 3.12 -4.14 20.17
C GLN A 64 2.59 -2.86 19.53
N ALA A 65 2.29 -2.86 18.23
CA ALA A 65 1.65 -1.74 17.54
C ALA A 65 0.15 -1.66 17.89
N SER A 66 -0.21 -1.65 19.16
CA SER A 66 -1.59 -1.50 19.63
C SER A 66 -2.01 -0.03 19.77
N GLU A 67 -1.03 0.88 19.88
CA GLU A 67 -1.24 2.31 20.04
C GLU A 67 -0.04 3.09 19.52
N TYR A 68 -0.30 4.25 18.92
CA TYR A 68 0.71 5.25 18.63
C TYR A 68 0.44 6.50 19.48
N PRO A 69 1.47 7.06 20.14
CA PRO A 69 1.29 8.17 21.08
C PRO A 69 0.97 9.51 20.40
N ALA A 70 1.22 9.64 19.10
CA ALA A 70 0.98 10.88 18.36
C ALA A 70 0.60 10.61 16.90
N LEU A 71 -0.67 10.85 16.58
CA LEU A 71 -1.14 11.20 15.24
C LEU A 71 -1.30 12.73 15.23
N CYS A 72 -0.52 13.41 14.39
CA CYS A 72 -0.51 14.86 14.32
C CYS A 72 -1.52 15.34 13.29
N PHE A 73 -2.34 16.33 13.64
CA PHE A 73 -3.45 16.76 12.80
C PHE A 73 -3.08 17.88 11.81
N GLY A 74 -1.90 18.48 11.95
CA GLY A 74 -1.43 19.58 11.12
C GLY A 74 -1.90 20.97 11.56
N ASP A 75 -2.64 21.07 12.67
CA ASP A 75 -3.14 22.33 13.26
C ASP A 75 -2.42 22.73 14.55
N GLY A 76 -1.27 22.09 14.82
CA GLY A 76 -0.51 22.25 16.07
C GLY A 76 -0.92 21.30 17.19
N THR A 77 -1.98 20.50 16.99
CA THR A 77 -2.41 19.48 17.96
C THR A 77 -2.10 18.06 17.49
N SER A 78 -2.04 17.13 18.45
CA SER A 78 -1.88 15.70 18.20
C SER A 78 -2.62 14.90 19.28
N ALA A 79 -2.93 13.65 18.98
CA ALA A 79 -3.53 12.73 19.94
C ALA A 79 -2.97 11.32 19.79
N ALA A 80 -3.04 10.54 20.87
CA ALA A 80 -2.78 9.12 20.79
C ALA A 80 -3.90 8.42 20.02
N VAL A 81 -3.56 7.42 19.21
CA VAL A 81 -4.50 6.64 18.43
C VAL A 81 -4.28 5.15 18.65
N LYS A 82 -5.36 4.43 18.92
CA LYS A 82 -5.35 2.99 19.20
C LYS A 82 -5.75 2.19 17.98
N ARG A 83 -5.17 1.00 17.86
CA ARG A 83 -5.55 0.02 16.85
C ARG A 83 -6.97 -0.45 17.13
N GLN A 84 -7.79 -0.53 16.09
CA GLN A 84 -9.07 -1.20 16.13
C GLN A 84 -8.87 -2.71 16.21
N GLU A 85 -9.46 -3.35 17.21
CA GLU A 85 -9.37 -4.81 17.42
C GLU A 85 -10.64 -5.53 16.95
N PRO A 86 -10.53 -6.79 16.46
CA PRO A 86 -9.28 -7.48 16.15
C PRO A 86 -8.61 -6.92 14.88
N ARG A 87 -7.28 -6.99 14.79
CA ARG A 87 -6.59 -6.73 13.51
C ARG A 87 -6.96 -7.78 12.45
N THR A 88 -6.99 -7.40 11.18
CA THR A 88 -7.39 -8.28 10.08
C THR A 88 -6.18 -8.98 9.47
N TYR A 89 -6.21 -10.32 9.40
CA TYR A 89 -5.17 -11.11 8.74
C TYR A 89 -5.48 -11.28 7.24
N ILE A 90 -4.46 -11.10 6.41
CA ILE A 90 -4.55 -11.20 4.95
C ILE A 90 -3.47 -12.15 4.42
N ASN A 91 -3.54 -12.48 3.13
CA ASN A 91 -2.56 -13.30 2.42
C ASN A 91 -2.22 -14.62 3.17
N GLY A 92 -3.26 -15.37 3.53
CA GLY A 92 -3.09 -16.62 4.28
C GLY A 92 -2.47 -16.45 5.68
N ARG A 93 -2.73 -15.31 6.34
CA ARG A 93 -2.22 -14.93 7.67
C ARG A 93 -0.72 -14.63 7.73
N THR A 94 -0.09 -14.39 6.58
CA THR A 94 1.32 -13.95 6.51
C THR A 94 1.50 -12.44 6.67
N SER A 95 0.41 -11.69 6.60
CA SER A 95 0.39 -10.25 6.85
C SER A 95 -0.90 -9.83 7.55
N SER A 96 -0.91 -8.63 8.12
CA SER A 96 -2.11 -8.03 8.70
C SER A 96 -2.32 -6.58 8.27
N ILE A 97 -3.59 -6.17 8.23
CA ILE A 97 -4.03 -4.77 8.12
C ILE A 97 -4.40 -4.30 9.52
N ASN A 98 -3.78 -3.21 9.95
CA ASN A 98 -3.98 -2.60 11.25
C ASN A 98 -4.54 -1.19 11.03
N ILE A 99 -5.76 -0.97 11.52
CA ILE A 99 -6.52 0.26 11.29
C ILE A 99 -6.55 1.06 12.59
N TYR A 100 -6.24 2.35 12.52
CA TYR A 100 -6.22 3.29 13.63
C TYR A 100 -7.10 4.47 13.26
N LYS A 101 -8.24 4.62 13.95
CA LYS A 101 -9.23 5.67 13.65
C LYS A 101 -9.32 6.68 14.78
N ILE A 102 -9.45 7.94 14.41
CA ILE A 102 -9.72 9.03 15.34
C ILE A 102 -10.63 10.07 14.69
N ILE A 103 -11.50 10.68 15.49
CA ILE A 103 -12.32 11.81 15.05
C ILE A 103 -11.63 13.10 15.49
N HIS A 104 -11.45 14.03 14.56
CA HIS A 104 -10.87 15.34 14.83
C HIS A 104 -11.75 16.45 14.23
N THR A 105 -11.82 17.60 14.89
CA THR A 105 -12.54 18.77 14.38
C THR A 105 -11.57 19.93 14.21
N TYR A 106 -11.41 20.39 12.97
CA TYR A 106 -10.52 21.49 12.63
C TYR A 106 -11.11 22.84 13.04
N PRO A 107 -10.27 23.80 13.48
CA PRO A 107 -10.74 25.10 13.96
C PRO A 107 -11.22 26.01 12.84
N GLY A 108 -10.83 25.77 11.59
CA GLY A 108 -11.24 26.58 10.45
C GLY A 108 -10.80 26.01 9.10
N PRO A 109 -11.14 26.70 8.00
CA PRO A 109 -10.63 26.39 6.67
C PRO A 109 -9.11 26.54 6.59
N GLY A 110 -8.45 25.72 5.79
CA GLY A 110 -7.00 25.73 5.63
C GLY A 110 -6.45 24.44 5.03
N ALA A 111 -5.16 24.43 4.75
CA ALA A 111 -4.44 23.21 4.41
C ALA A 111 -3.82 22.60 5.67
N TYR A 112 -4.08 21.31 5.90
CA TYR A 112 -3.59 20.59 7.07
C TYR A 112 -2.82 19.35 6.64
N THR A 113 -1.58 19.22 7.10
CA THR A 113 -0.78 18.02 6.89
C THR A 113 -0.89 17.12 8.11
N ILE A 114 -1.67 16.06 7.97
CA ILE A 114 -1.82 15.01 8.96
C ILE A 114 -0.65 14.04 8.81
N SER A 115 -0.04 13.62 9.91
CA SER A 115 1.14 12.75 9.86
C SER A 115 1.20 11.79 11.02
N ILE A 116 1.89 10.67 10.80
CA ILE A 116 2.22 9.73 11.86
C ILE A 116 3.64 9.18 11.67
N THR A 117 4.32 8.99 12.81
CA THR A 117 5.62 8.33 12.86
C THR A 117 5.46 6.95 13.48
N VAL A 118 6.01 5.93 12.81
CA VAL A 118 6.16 4.58 13.34
C VAL A 118 7.64 4.39 13.70
N PRO A 119 7.97 3.96 14.94
CA PRO A 119 9.32 4.12 15.51
C PRO A 119 10.50 3.58 14.72
N ASN A 120 10.33 2.47 13.99
CA ASN A 120 11.38 1.82 13.23
C ASN A 120 10.85 1.36 11.88
N ARG A 121 11.74 1.03 10.95
CA ARG A 121 11.48 0.30 9.70
C ARG A 121 11.97 -1.15 9.85
N ASN A 122 12.08 -1.84 8.72
CA ASN A 122 12.61 -3.19 8.65
C ASN A 122 14.10 -3.14 8.37
N LYS A 123 14.85 -3.96 9.09
CA LYS A 123 16.28 -4.15 8.89
C LYS A 123 16.59 -4.75 7.51
N ASP A 124 17.80 -4.53 7.02
CA ASP A 124 18.36 -5.05 5.78
C ASP A 124 17.64 -4.55 4.49
N THR A 125 17.07 -3.35 4.54
CA THR A 125 16.51 -2.67 3.36
C THR A 125 17.63 -2.10 2.49
N LYS A 126 17.82 -2.66 1.29
CA LYS A 126 18.99 -2.43 0.42
C LYS A 126 19.13 -0.98 -0.04
N ASN A 127 18.03 -0.35 -0.41
CA ASN A 127 18.02 1.01 -0.93
C ASN A 127 17.90 2.10 0.15
N LEU A 128 18.08 1.72 1.43
CA LEU A 128 18.19 2.60 2.59
C LEU A 128 19.54 2.35 3.30
N PRO A 129 20.67 2.77 2.71
CA PRO A 129 21.99 2.44 3.23
C PRO A 129 22.37 3.19 4.53
N PRO A 130 23.20 2.59 5.40
CA PRO A 130 23.68 1.21 5.30
C PRO A 130 22.54 0.22 5.62
N PRO A 131 22.33 -0.85 4.81
CA PRO A 131 21.14 -1.70 4.95
C PRO A 131 20.98 -2.32 6.34
N GLY A 132 22.10 -2.68 6.98
CA GLY A 132 22.11 -3.27 8.33
C GLY A 132 21.61 -2.36 9.44
N ASP A 133 21.48 -1.05 9.18
CA ASP A 133 20.98 -0.04 10.13
C ASP A 133 19.66 0.59 9.65
N SER A 134 19.03 0.03 8.61
CA SER A 134 17.78 0.57 8.07
C SER A 134 16.61 0.50 9.06
N ASP A 135 16.68 -0.35 10.09
CA ASP A 135 15.75 -0.39 11.22
C ASP A 135 15.86 0.85 12.12
N ASN A 136 16.98 1.58 12.12
CA ASN A 136 17.11 2.84 12.85
C ASN A 136 16.37 4.02 12.18
N LEU A 137 15.93 3.84 10.93
CA LEU A 137 15.09 4.83 10.25
C LEU A 137 13.64 4.65 10.69
N ARG A 138 12.97 5.77 10.96
CA ARG A 138 11.55 5.80 11.26
C ARG A 138 10.73 5.67 9.98
N PHE A 139 9.62 4.96 10.06
CA PHE A 139 8.60 4.99 9.02
C PHE A 139 7.73 6.23 9.24
N PHE A 140 7.48 6.99 8.18
CA PHE A 140 6.72 8.23 8.24
C PHE A 140 5.84 8.35 7.01
N VAL A 141 4.56 8.61 7.24
CA VAL A 141 3.59 8.95 6.18
C VAL A 141 2.81 10.18 6.58
N SER A 142 2.38 10.93 5.57
CA SER A 142 1.60 12.14 5.74
C SER A 142 0.54 12.25 4.66
N THR A 143 -0.58 12.85 5.02
CA THR A 143 -1.65 13.23 4.11
C THR A 143 -1.98 14.70 4.30
N THR A 144 -1.95 15.48 3.22
CA THR A 144 -2.40 16.87 3.23
C THR A 144 -3.84 16.92 2.74
N ILE A 145 -4.69 17.67 3.45
CA ILE A 145 -6.06 17.96 3.02
C ILE A 145 -6.26 19.47 2.95
N LEU A 146 -7.00 19.93 1.95
CA LEU A 146 -7.51 21.28 1.84
C LEU A 146 -8.95 21.32 2.37
N ILE A 147 -9.17 22.06 3.45
CA ILE A 147 -10.49 22.30 3.99
C ILE A 147 -10.99 23.64 3.48
N ASN A 148 -12.02 23.62 2.64
CA ASN A 148 -12.69 24.84 2.18
C ASN A 148 -14.21 24.61 2.06
N ALA A 149 -14.98 25.70 2.02
CA ALA A 149 -16.44 25.63 1.97
C ALA A 149 -16.99 25.05 0.64
N ASN A 150 -16.24 25.18 -0.46
CA ASN A 150 -16.66 24.79 -1.79
C ASN A 150 -16.51 23.28 -2.06
N LEU A 151 -15.75 22.55 -1.23
CA LEU A 151 -15.57 21.11 -1.35
C LEU A 151 -16.73 20.30 -0.76
N GLY A 152 -17.57 20.90 0.10
CA GLY A 152 -18.65 20.18 0.74
C GLY A 152 -18.16 19.02 1.62
N LEU A 153 -18.85 17.88 1.57
CA LEU A 153 -18.37 16.63 2.16
C LEU A 153 -17.34 16.02 1.21
N ASN A 154 -16.12 15.86 1.70
CA ASN A 154 -15.00 15.33 0.93
C ASN A 154 -14.34 14.19 1.70
N SER A 155 -13.90 13.18 0.95
CA SER A 155 -13.15 12.04 1.42
C SER A 155 -11.92 11.91 0.55
N THR A 156 -10.76 11.75 1.17
CA THR A 156 -9.55 11.48 0.39
C THR A 156 -9.68 10.12 -0.31
N PRO A 157 -8.94 9.88 -1.40
CA PRO A 157 -8.90 8.59 -2.07
C PRO A 157 -8.52 7.46 -1.13
N VAL A 158 -9.08 6.27 -1.38
CA VAL A 158 -8.77 5.04 -0.63
C VAL A 158 -8.02 4.07 -1.53
N MET A 159 -7.04 3.36 -0.96
CA MET A 159 -6.26 2.34 -1.67
C MET A 159 -6.86 0.97 -1.41
N LEU A 160 -7.34 0.29 -2.45
CA LEU A 160 -8.14 -0.93 -2.33
C LEU A 160 -7.34 -2.21 -2.53
N ASN A 161 -6.12 -2.12 -3.07
CA ASN A 161 -5.21 -3.26 -3.23
C ASN A 161 -4.03 -3.18 -2.24
N PRO A 162 -3.97 -4.09 -1.24
CA PRO A 162 -2.83 -4.21 -0.33
C PRO A 162 -1.47 -4.46 -1.03
N PRO A 163 -0.35 -3.88 -0.53
CA PRO A 163 0.97 -3.98 -1.12
C PRO A 163 1.71 -5.23 -0.60
N LEU A 164 1.27 -6.41 -1.07
CA LEU A 164 1.73 -7.71 -0.57
C LEU A 164 2.59 -8.48 -1.57
N ASP A 165 2.87 -7.85 -2.70
CA ASP A 165 3.46 -8.50 -3.87
C ASP A 165 4.97 -8.61 -3.74
N SER A 166 5.51 -9.73 -4.21
CA SER A 166 6.96 -9.97 -4.27
C SER A 166 7.46 -9.79 -5.69
N GLY A 167 8.67 -9.24 -5.83
CA GLY A 167 9.38 -9.16 -7.10
C GLY A 167 10.32 -10.36 -7.28
N ARG A 168 10.76 -10.59 -8.51
CA ARG A 168 11.82 -11.55 -8.82
C ARG A 168 12.96 -10.87 -9.58
N VAL A 169 14.19 -11.31 -9.30
CA VAL A 169 15.38 -10.89 -10.04
C VAL A 169 15.17 -11.11 -11.55
N ASN A 170 15.49 -10.09 -12.34
CA ASN A 170 15.39 -10.02 -13.80
C ASN A 170 13.97 -10.16 -14.39
N GLN A 171 12.92 -9.99 -13.58
CA GLN A 171 11.54 -9.90 -14.08
C GLN A 171 10.86 -8.60 -13.69
N LYS A 172 10.10 -8.01 -14.62
CA LYS A 172 9.31 -6.81 -14.34
C LYS A 172 8.37 -7.06 -13.17
N PHE A 173 8.45 -6.20 -12.16
CA PHE A 173 7.54 -6.14 -11.02
C PHE A 173 6.61 -4.94 -11.22
N CYS A 174 5.31 -5.12 -11.02
CA CYS A 174 4.36 -4.02 -10.96
C CYS A 174 3.44 -4.18 -9.75
N HIS A 175 2.93 -3.05 -9.25
CA HIS A 175 1.89 -2.98 -8.24
C HIS A 175 0.99 -1.77 -8.54
N ASN A 176 -0.32 -1.95 -8.45
CA ASN A 176 -1.27 -0.85 -8.55
C ASN A 176 -2.08 -0.81 -7.23
N PRO A 177 -2.12 0.33 -6.51
CA PRO A 177 -2.82 0.42 -5.23
C PRO A 177 -4.35 0.38 -5.36
N ALA A 178 -4.88 0.38 -6.59
CA ALA A 178 -6.30 0.50 -6.89
C ALA A 178 -6.94 1.67 -6.13
N ALA A 179 -6.26 2.83 -6.22
CA ALA A 179 -6.72 4.04 -5.55
C ALA A 179 -8.04 4.51 -6.16
N PHE A 180 -8.99 4.86 -5.31
CA PHE A 180 -10.33 5.22 -5.72
C PHE A 180 -10.85 6.41 -4.91
N ASP A 181 -11.36 7.40 -5.62
CA ASP A 181 -12.02 8.57 -5.03
C ASP A 181 -13.54 8.41 -5.12
N ALA A 182 -14.24 8.48 -3.98
CA ALA A 182 -15.68 8.28 -3.92
C ALA A 182 -16.48 9.50 -4.39
N ASP A 183 -15.89 10.70 -4.31
CA ASP A 183 -16.58 11.96 -4.55
C ASP A 183 -16.55 12.42 -6.02
N GLY A 184 -15.75 11.76 -6.86
CA GLY A 184 -15.71 12.05 -8.29
C GLY A 184 -14.38 12.61 -8.78
N ASP A 185 -13.43 12.84 -7.90
CA ASP A 185 -12.22 13.61 -8.19
C ASP A 185 -11.23 12.86 -9.07
N SER A 186 -10.41 13.65 -9.76
CA SER A 186 -9.34 13.13 -10.60
C SER A 186 -8.11 12.83 -9.76
N LEU A 187 -7.48 11.69 -10.02
CA LEU A 187 -6.28 11.26 -9.32
C LEU A 187 -5.05 11.40 -10.22
N ALA A 188 -3.98 11.94 -9.65
CA ALA A 188 -2.66 11.93 -10.26
C ALA A 188 -1.64 11.25 -9.35
N PHE A 189 -0.63 10.61 -9.95
CA PHE A 189 0.35 9.82 -9.22
C PHE A 189 1.77 10.24 -9.57
N ARG A 190 2.64 10.32 -8.57
CA ARG A 190 4.08 10.58 -8.78
C ARG A 190 4.95 9.86 -7.75
N LEU A 191 6.16 9.49 -8.16
CA LEU A 191 7.15 8.92 -7.25
C LEU A 191 7.55 9.93 -6.18
N SER A 192 7.89 9.42 -5.00
CA SER A 192 8.41 10.20 -3.89
C SER A 192 9.54 9.46 -3.19
N VAL A 193 10.44 10.21 -2.56
CA VAL A 193 11.42 9.64 -1.65
C VAL A 193 10.72 9.27 -0.33
N PRO A 194 10.91 8.04 0.19
CA PRO A 194 10.48 7.67 1.54
C PRO A 194 10.96 8.68 2.60
N LYS A 195 10.08 9.03 3.54
CA LYS A 195 10.38 9.99 4.61
C LYS A 195 10.74 9.28 5.92
N THR A 196 11.44 10.00 6.78
CA THR A 196 11.78 9.62 8.16
C THR A 196 11.54 10.81 9.08
N ALA A 197 11.36 10.55 10.37
CA ALA A 197 11.26 11.56 11.42
C ALA A 197 12.49 11.53 12.34
N THR A 198 12.72 12.61 13.08
CA THR A 198 13.82 12.71 14.06
C THR A 198 13.49 12.04 15.39
N THR A 199 12.22 12.07 15.79
CA THR A 199 11.72 11.49 17.04
C THR A 199 10.61 10.47 16.75
N SER A 200 10.36 9.53 17.67
CA SER A 200 9.32 8.49 17.52
C SER A 200 7.89 9.04 17.57
N THR A 201 7.72 10.32 17.91
CA THR A 201 6.44 11.02 18.00
C THR A 201 6.44 12.31 17.17
N GLY A 202 7.38 12.42 16.23
CA GLY A 202 7.56 13.61 15.41
C GLY A 202 6.44 13.79 14.39
N CYS A 203 6.03 15.04 14.18
CA CYS A 203 5.07 15.43 13.15
C CYS A 203 5.76 15.84 11.84
N ASP A 204 7.06 16.11 11.89
CA ASP A 204 7.83 16.59 10.74
C ASP A 204 8.62 15.45 10.10
N GLY A 205 8.22 15.13 8.87
CA GLY A 205 8.92 14.16 8.03
C GLY A 205 9.90 14.84 7.09
N ARG A 206 11.10 14.27 6.97
CA ARG A 206 12.10 14.65 5.96
C ARG A 206 12.37 13.50 5.03
N ALA A 207 12.65 13.77 3.76
CA ALA A 207 13.13 12.76 2.82
C ALA A 207 14.37 12.07 3.40
N ILE A 208 14.46 10.74 3.25
CA ILE A 208 15.65 9.99 3.67
C ILE A 208 16.80 10.37 2.74
N PRO A 209 17.85 11.08 3.22
CA PRO A 209 18.85 11.68 2.33
C PRO A 209 19.70 10.64 1.58
N VAL A 210 19.81 9.45 2.15
CA VAL A 210 20.62 8.35 1.63
C VAL A 210 19.83 7.39 0.74
N TYR A 211 18.55 7.67 0.49
CA TYR A 211 17.70 6.84 -0.36
C TYR A 211 18.32 6.64 -1.74
N GLN A 212 18.31 5.39 -2.21
CA GLN A 212 18.82 5.03 -3.52
C GLN A 212 17.68 4.65 -4.45
N ASP A 213 17.72 5.20 -5.67
CA ASP A 213 16.78 4.82 -6.73
C ASP A 213 16.86 3.30 -7.00
N PRO A 214 15.72 2.59 -7.10
CA PRO A 214 15.70 1.14 -7.32
C PRO A 214 16.46 0.69 -8.57
N THR A 215 16.52 1.51 -9.63
CA THR A 215 17.26 1.18 -10.87
C THR A 215 18.76 1.00 -10.64
N ARG A 216 19.34 1.52 -9.54
CA ARG A 216 20.74 1.27 -9.16
C ARG A 216 21.02 -0.19 -8.82
N PHE A 217 19.98 -0.96 -8.53
CA PHE A 217 20.05 -2.39 -8.22
C PHE A 217 19.60 -3.24 -9.40
N SER A 218 19.51 -2.65 -10.60
CA SER A 218 19.14 -3.32 -11.84
C SER A 218 20.33 -3.40 -12.80
N THR A 219 20.39 -4.47 -13.58
CA THR A 219 21.40 -4.67 -14.63
C THR A 219 20.85 -4.36 -16.01
N ALA A 220 19.63 -4.84 -16.31
CA ALA A 220 18.88 -4.59 -17.54
C ALA A 220 17.37 -4.63 -17.25
N SER A 221 16.54 -4.14 -18.17
CA SER A 221 15.11 -4.46 -18.18
C SER A 221 14.90 -5.94 -18.51
N GLU A 222 13.71 -6.45 -18.24
CA GLU A 222 13.32 -7.83 -18.55
C GLU A 222 13.52 -8.18 -20.03
N THR A 223 13.37 -7.20 -20.93
CA THR A 223 13.55 -7.36 -22.37
C THR A 223 14.97 -7.05 -22.85
N GLY A 224 15.94 -6.88 -21.93
CA GLY A 224 17.34 -6.61 -22.24
C GLY A 224 17.69 -5.14 -22.54
N GLY A 225 16.81 -4.20 -22.20
CA GLY A 225 17.02 -2.75 -22.37
C GLY A 225 17.50 -2.04 -21.11
N THR A 226 17.41 -0.70 -21.10
CA THR A 226 17.70 0.11 -19.91
C THR A 226 16.66 -0.14 -18.81
N PRO A 227 17.07 -0.41 -17.57
CA PRO A 227 16.12 -0.64 -16.49
C PRO A 227 15.36 0.64 -16.12
N THR A 228 14.11 0.49 -15.68
CA THR A 228 13.24 1.61 -15.31
C THR A 228 12.56 1.38 -13.97
N PHE A 229 12.29 2.47 -13.26
CA PHE A 229 11.41 2.51 -12.09
C PHE A 229 10.48 3.70 -12.25
N SER A 230 9.19 3.46 -12.42
CA SER A 230 8.22 4.50 -12.77
C SER A 230 6.84 4.20 -12.23
N ILE A 231 6.00 5.24 -12.11
CA ILE A 231 4.58 5.13 -11.80
C ILE A 231 3.78 5.78 -12.92
N ASN A 232 2.71 5.12 -13.37
CA ASN A 232 1.79 5.71 -14.33
C ASN A 232 1.02 6.85 -13.66
N PRO A 233 1.10 8.09 -14.19
CA PRO A 233 0.52 9.25 -13.53
C PRO A 233 -1.01 9.28 -13.51
N SER A 234 -1.68 8.41 -14.28
CA SER A 234 -3.14 8.38 -14.38
C SER A 234 -3.78 7.09 -13.83
N THR A 235 -3.05 5.99 -13.72
CA THR A 235 -3.58 4.71 -13.18
C THR A 235 -2.98 4.32 -11.84
N GLY A 236 -1.85 4.94 -11.45
CA GLY A 236 -1.12 4.57 -10.24
C GLY A 236 -0.35 3.26 -10.34
N GLU A 237 -0.25 2.65 -11.53
CA GLU A 237 0.55 1.43 -11.73
C GLU A 237 2.04 1.76 -11.60
N LEU A 238 2.64 1.32 -10.50
CA LEU A 238 4.06 1.40 -10.20
C LEU A 238 4.75 0.17 -10.80
N CYS A 239 5.80 0.36 -11.59
CA CYS A 239 6.59 -0.73 -12.15
C CYS A 239 8.09 -0.53 -11.97
N TRP A 240 8.77 -1.61 -11.58
CA TRP A 240 10.23 -1.76 -11.59
C TRP A 240 10.61 -2.82 -12.63
N ASP A 241 11.26 -2.40 -13.71
CA ASP A 241 11.65 -3.25 -14.84
C ASP A 241 13.17 -3.20 -15.06
N ALA A 242 13.96 -4.14 -14.54
CA ALA A 242 13.61 -5.23 -13.64
C ALA A 242 14.55 -5.21 -12.41
N PRO A 243 14.11 -5.67 -11.23
CA PRO A 243 15.01 -5.81 -10.08
C PRO A 243 16.20 -6.72 -10.43
N GLY A 244 17.44 -6.32 -10.13
CA GLY A 244 18.64 -7.10 -10.47
C GLY A 244 19.31 -7.78 -9.27
N GLN A 245 18.83 -7.55 -8.05
CA GLN A 245 19.39 -8.11 -6.83
C GLN A 245 18.29 -8.53 -5.84
N GLU A 246 18.48 -9.67 -5.19
CA GLU A 246 17.60 -10.12 -4.10
C GLU A 246 17.72 -9.24 -2.84
N GLY A 247 16.60 -9.08 -2.13
CA GLY A 247 16.56 -8.32 -0.89
C GLY A 247 15.26 -7.56 -0.68
N GLN A 248 15.24 -6.73 0.37
CA GLN A 248 14.11 -5.86 0.68
C GLN A 248 14.35 -4.45 0.15
N TYR A 249 13.31 -3.84 -0.41
CA TYR A 249 13.35 -2.51 -0.99
C TYR A 249 12.13 -1.71 -0.56
N ASN A 250 12.33 -0.43 -0.25
CA ASN A 250 11.25 0.50 0.06
C ASN A 250 11.12 1.56 -1.03
N PHE A 251 9.91 2.01 -1.27
CA PHE A 251 9.66 3.17 -2.13
C PHE A 251 8.37 3.84 -1.71
N ALA A 252 8.26 5.12 -2.04
CA ALA A 252 7.08 5.90 -1.76
C ALA A 252 6.56 6.52 -3.04
N PHE A 253 5.27 6.79 -3.05
CA PHE A 253 4.63 7.59 -4.08
C PHE A 253 3.54 8.43 -3.45
N ILE A 254 3.13 9.42 -4.20
CA ILE A 254 2.12 10.40 -3.82
C ILE A 254 0.92 10.23 -4.73
N ILE A 255 -0.26 10.28 -4.10
CA ILE A 255 -1.56 10.30 -4.75
C ILE A 255 -2.13 11.70 -4.54
N GLU A 256 -2.33 12.42 -5.62
CA GLU A 256 -2.88 13.76 -5.64
C GLU A 256 -4.36 13.70 -6.00
N GLU A 257 -5.17 14.41 -5.24
CA GLU A 257 -6.62 14.52 -5.42
C GLU A 257 -6.94 15.90 -5.99
N TRP A 258 -7.58 15.92 -7.16
CA TRP A 258 -7.86 17.14 -7.92
C TRP A 258 -9.35 17.30 -8.18
N ARG A 259 -9.90 18.42 -7.71
CA ARG A 259 -11.28 18.83 -8.01
C ARG A 259 -11.28 20.09 -8.85
N ASN A 260 -11.86 20.03 -10.05
CA ASN A 260 -11.98 21.19 -10.95
C ASN A 260 -10.62 21.89 -11.21
N GLY A 261 -9.53 21.13 -11.33
CA GLY A 261 -8.18 21.66 -11.55
C GLY A 261 -7.49 22.25 -10.32
N VAL A 262 -8.08 22.14 -9.13
CA VAL A 262 -7.47 22.54 -7.86
C VAL A 262 -7.00 21.29 -7.11
N LEU A 263 -5.75 21.30 -6.65
CA LEU A 263 -5.21 20.27 -5.77
C LEU A 263 -5.86 20.44 -4.38
N ILE A 264 -6.56 19.40 -3.92
CA ILE A 264 -7.33 19.43 -2.67
C ILE A 264 -6.84 18.39 -1.65
N GLY A 265 -6.04 17.42 -2.10
CA GLY A 265 -5.50 16.38 -1.24
C GLY A 265 -4.20 15.81 -1.77
N GLU A 266 -3.33 15.37 -0.87
CA GLU A 266 -2.09 14.67 -1.21
C GLU A 266 -1.82 13.57 -0.19
N ILE A 267 -1.86 12.29 -0.59
CA ILE A 267 -1.57 11.13 0.27
C ILE A 267 -0.19 10.58 -0.06
N THR A 268 0.63 10.35 0.97
CA THR A 268 1.86 9.54 0.82
C THR A 268 1.58 8.07 1.11
N ARG A 269 1.85 7.20 0.12
CA ARG A 269 1.97 5.75 0.30
C ARG A 269 3.44 5.37 0.36
N ASP A 270 3.87 4.81 1.47
CA ASP A 270 5.21 4.20 1.62
C ASP A 270 5.02 2.69 1.72
N MET A 271 5.74 1.94 0.90
CA MET A 271 5.64 0.48 0.87
C MET A 271 6.99 -0.20 0.67
N GLN A 272 7.04 -1.45 1.13
CA GLN A 272 8.15 -2.37 1.02
C GLN A 272 7.76 -3.55 0.13
N ILE A 273 8.72 -3.99 -0.68
CA ILE A 273 8.65 -5.28 -1.38
C ILE A 273 9.85 -6.15 -1.04
N VAL A 274 9.69 -7.45 -1.28
CA VAL A 274 10.78 -8.43 -1.23
C VAL A 274 11.05 -8.90 -2.66
N VAL A 275 12.31 -8.78 -3.08
CA VAL A 275 12.81 -9.35 -4.33
C VAL A 275 13.48 -10.67 -4.01
N VAL A 276 13.06 -11.73 -4.70
CA VAL A 276 13.59 -13.08 -4.53
C VAL A 276 14.29 -13.56 -5.80
N ASP A 277 15.24 -14.48 -5.66
CA ASP A 277 15.85 -15.17 -6.78
C ASP A 277 15.40 -16.63 -6.81
N ASN A 278 14.66 -16.99 -7.85
CA ASN A 278 14.18 -18.36 -8.08
C ASN A 278 13.96 -18.56 -9.60
N LEU A 279 13.29 -19.63 -10.05
CA LEU A 279 13.03 -19.88 -11.47
C LEU A 279 11.61 -19.51 -11.95
N ASN A 280 10.70 -19.19 -11.02
CA ASN A 280 9.28 -18.93 -11.26
C ASN A 280 9.07 -17.73 -12.17
N LYS A 281 8.25 -17.85 -13.20
CA LYS A 281 7.88 -16.76 -14.11
C LYS A 281 6.53 -16.21 -13.72
N ARG A 282 6.38 -14.89 -13.75
CA ARG A 282 5.09 -14.28 -13.41
C ARG A 282 4.00 -14.72 -14.41
N PRO A 283 2.74 -14.86 -13.95
CA PRO A 283 1.61 -15.14 -14.83
C PRO A 283 1.37 -13.99 -15.80
N LEU A 284 0.60 -14.24 -16.86
CA LEU A 284 0.28 -13.30 -17.92
C LEU A 284 -1.24 -13.07 -17.97
N LEU A 285 -1.66 -11.80 -17.97
CA LEU A 285 -3.04 -11.41 -18.28
C LEU A 285 -3.18 -11.13 -19.78
N THR A 286 -4.31 -11.55 -20.35
CA THR A 286 -4.66 -11.14 -21.71
C THR A 286 -5.12 -9.68 -21.67
N PRO A 287 -4.54 -8.76 -22.46
CA PRO A 287 -4.92 -7.37 -22.44
C PRO A 287 -6.41 -7.15 -22.76
N ILE A 288 -7.11 -6.54 -21.82
CA ILE A 288 -8.48 -6.02 -21.96
C ILE A 288 -8.44 -4.54 -22.38
N PRO A 289 -9.10 -4.11 -23.47
CA PRO A 289 -9.18 -2.71 -23.86
C PRO A 289 -10.13 -1.92 -22.95
N ASP A 290 -9.93 -0.60 -22.87
CA ASP A 290 -10.84 0.31 -22.19
C ASP A 290 -12.26 0.25 -22.79
N LEU A 291 -13.26 0.51 -21.95
CA LEU A 291 -14.67 0.40 -22.30
C LEU A 291 -15.40 1.73 -22.10
N CYS A 292 -16.24 2.11 -23.06
CA CYS A 292 -17.18 3.23 -22.95
C CYS A 292 -18.59 2.70 -23.21
N VAL A 293 -19.51 2.83 -22.26
CA VAL A 293 -20.88 2.27 -22.34
C VAL A 293 -21.91 3.20 -21.73
N GLU A 294 -23.13 3.14 -22.25
CA GLU A 294 -24.28 3.87 -21.69
C GLU A 294 -24.66 3.31 -20.32
N ALA A 295 -24.98 4.20 -19.38
CA ALA A 295 -25.52 3.81 -18.08
C ALA A 295 -26.79 2.96 -18.22
N GLY A 296 -26.83 1.83 -17.51
CA GLY A 296 -27.88 0.81 -17.64
C GLY A 296 -27.41 -0.45 -18.38
N THR A 297 -26.27 -0.38 -19.08
CA THR A 297 -25.64 -1.54 -19.73
C THR A 297 -25.12 -2.53 -18.69
N LEU A 298 -25.42 -3.82 -18.89
CA LEU A 298 -24.76 -4.90 -18.17
C LEU A 298 -23.39 -5.17 -18.81
N ILE A 299 -22.32 -4.87 -18.08
CA ILE A 299 -20.96 -5.21 -18.49
C ILE A 299 -20.68 -6.65 -18.08
N ASN A 300 -20.29 -7.50 -19.02
CA ASN A 300 -19.83 -8.87 -18.79
C ASN A 300 -18.50 -9.07 -19.53
N GLN A 301 -17.39 -8.77 -18.86
CA GLN A 301 -16.05 -8.81 -19.42
C GLN A 301 -15.31 -10.09 -18.98
N PRO A 302 -14.99 -11.02 -19.88
CA PRO A 302 -14.11 -12.13 -19.54
C PRO A 302 -12.68 -11.63 -19.28
N VAL A 303 -12.05 -12.21 -18.27
CA VAL A 303 -10.67 -11.95 -17.86
C VAL A 303 -9.92 -13.27 -17.93
N THR A 304 -8.95 -13.37 -18.83
CA THR A 304 -8.20 -14.61 -19.09
C THR A 304 -6.74 -14.45 -18.70
N ALA A 305 -6.18 -15.49 -18.08
CA ALA A 305 -4.79 -15.52 -17.69
C ALA A 305 -4.12 -16.86 -17.99
N THR A 306 -2.81 -16.82 -18.19
CA THR A 306 -1.93 -17.99 -18.34
C THR A 306 -0.72 -17.88 -17.42
N ASP A 307 0.00 -18.97 -17.24
CA ASP A 307 1.27 -18.98 -16.51
C ASP A 307 2.34 -19.67 -17.37
N PRO A 308 3.50 -19.04 -17.61
CA PRO A 308 4.55 -19.62 -18.47
C PRO A 308 5.14 -20.94 -17.95
N ASP A 309 5.02 -21.21 -16.64
CA ASP A 309 5.49 -22.46 -16.03
C ASP A 309 4.36 -23.51 -15.91
N GLY A 310 3.17 -23.23 -16.44
CA GLY A 310 2.01 -24.13 -16.42
C GLY A 310 1.35 -24.25 -15.04
N GLN A 311 1.66 -23.34 -14.13
CA GLN A 311 1.09 -23.35 -12.77
C GLN A 311 -0.38 -22.95 -12.80
N ARG A 312 -1.15 -23.30 -11.75
CA ARG A 312 -2.48 -22.72 -11.57
C ARG A 312 -2.36 -21.23 -11.26
N VAL A 313 -3.40 -20.46 -11.58
CA VAL A 313 -3.47 -19.03 -11.24
C VAL A 313 -4.76 -18.67 -10.50
N ILE A 314 -4.69 -17.58 -9.75
CA ILE A 314 -5.82 -16.95 -9.06
C ILE A 314 -6.01 -15.56 -9.67
N ILE A 315 -7.19 -15.29 -10.21
CA ILE A 315 -7.58 -13.95 -10.72
C ILE A 315 -8.39 -13.25 -9.63
N THR A 316 -7.93 -12.07 -9.19
CA THR A 316 -8.65 -11.16 -8.29
C THR A 316 -8.82 -9.79 -8.94
N SER A 317 -9.71 -8.97 -8.39
CA SER A 317 -9.98 -7.62 -8.90
C SER A 317 -10.20 -6.64 -7.75
N PHE A 318 -9.78 -5.40 -7.97
CA PHE A 318 -9.91 -4.29 -7.03
C PHE A 318 -10.47 -3.06 -7.75
N GLY A 319 -11.11 -2.16 -7.01
CA GLY A 319 -11.69 -0.93 -7.53
C GLY A 319 -12.97 -0.53 -6.78
N GLY A 320 -13.33 0.75 -6.84
CA GLY A 320 -14.48 1.28 -6.11
C GLY A 320 -15.81 0.61 -6.49
N VAL A 321 -15.90 0.09 -7.71
CA VAL A 321 -17.11 -0.58 -8.26
C VAL A 321 -17.57 -1.79 -7.45
N PHE A 322 -16.70 -2.40 -6.64
CA PHE A 322 -17.05 -3.54 -5.79
C PHE A 322 -17.63 -3.12 -4.43
N ASN A 323 -17.44 -1.86 -4.01
CA ASN A 323 -17.79 -1.37 -2.68
C ASN A 323 -17.25 -2.27 -1.55
N VAL A 324 -15.98 -2.66 -1.69
CA VAL A 324 -15.25 -3.57 -0.79
C VAL A 324 -13.98 -2.85 -0.33
N GLY A 325 -13.68 -2.91 0.96
CA GLY A 325 -12.49 -2.30 1.54
C GLY A 325 -11.21 -3.09 1.23
N GLN A 326 -10.07 -2.48 1.55
CA GLN A 326 -8.73 -3.06 1.38
C GLN A 326 -8.51 -4.42 2.07
N ASP A 327 -9.33 -4.75 3.06
CA ASP A 327 -9.28 -6.02 3.79
C ASP A 327 -10.18 -7.11 3.19
N GLY A 328 -10.85 -6.82 2.08
CA GLY A 328 -11.78 -7.72 1.40
C GLY A 328 -13.18 -7.74 2.00
N THR A 329 -13.48 -6.88 2.98
CA THR A 329 -14.82 -6.78 3.58
C THR A 329 -15.74 -5.85 2.81
N ALA A 330 -17.03 -6.20 2.72
CA ALA A 330 -18.01 -5.33 2.10
C ALA A 330 -18.23 -4.06 2.94
N LEU A 331 -18.24 -2.91 2.29
CA LEU A 331 -18.49 -1.62 2.92
C LEU A 331 -19.98 -1.33 3.03
N ALA A 332 -20.33 -0.31 3.81
CA ALA A 332 -21.70 0.18 3.91
C ALA A 332 -22.25 0.56 2.52
N PRO A 333 -23.56 0.39 2.26
CA PRO A 333 -24.10 0.75 0.96
C PRO A 333 -23.87 2.23 0.62
N GLY A 334 -23.41 2.51 -0.60
CA GLY A 334 -23.13 3.88 -1.03
C GLY A 334 -21.79 4.44 -0.56
N GLU A 335 -20.94 3.63 0.10
CA GLU A 335 -19.68 4.13 0.68
C GLU A 335 -18.68 4.59 -0.38
N LEU A 336 -18.46 3.78 -1.43
CA LEU A 336 -17.57 4.12 -2.55
C LEU A 336 -18.36 4.52 -3.80
N ILE A 337 -19.42 3.78 -4.11
CA ILE A 337 -20.33 4.08 -5.22
C ILE A 337 -21.75 3.75 -4.83
N GLN A 338 -22.73 4.30 -5.56
CA GLN A 338 -24.13 3.91 -5.41
C GLN A 338 -24.36 2.46 -5.89
N PRO A 339 -25.24 1.66 -5.25
CA PRO A 339 -25.67 0.36 -5.77
C PRO A 339 -26.14 0.45 -7.24
N ALA A 340 -26.00 -0.57 -8.09
CA ALA A 340 -25.54 -1.94 -7.89
C ALA A 340 -24.03 -2.15 -8.11
N TYR A 341 -23.40 -3.01 -7.31
CA TYR A 341 -21.96 -3.25 -7.32
C TYR A 341 -21.53 -4.33 -8.30
N ALA A 342 -20.31 -4.19 -8.82
CA ALA A 342 -19.67 -5.19 -9.65
C ALA A 342 -19.35 -6.46 -8.87
N ARG A 343 -19.13 -7.56 -9.60
CA ARG A 343 -18.72 -8.86 -9.06
C ARG A 343 -17.69 -9.50 -9.99
N LEU A 344 -16.75 -10.23 -9.40
CA LEU A 344 -15.86 -11.11 -10.14
C LEU A 344 -16.34 -12.55 -10.01
N LEU A 345 -17.03 -13.04 -11.04
CA LEU A 345 -17.52 -14.42 -11.10
C LEU A 345 -16.34 -15.36 -11.41
N ASN A 346 -16.30 -16.49 -10.72
CA ASN A 346 -15.20 -17.47 -10.78
C ASN A 346 -13.81 -16.90 -10.39
N GLY A 347 -13.74 -15.71 -9.79
CA GLY A 347 -12.51 -15.13 -9.26
C GLY A 347 -12.14 -15.63 -7.87
N GLY A 348 -10.94 -15.28 -7.40
CA GLY A 348 -10.47 -15.54 -6.03
C GLY A 348 -10.12 -16.99 -5.72
N VAL A 349 -10.21 -17.89 -6.71
CA VAL A 349 -9.92 -19.32 -6.59
C VAL A 349 -8.80 -19.73 -7.55
N ALA A 350 -8.03 -20.75 -7.16
CA ALA A 350 -6.95 -21.28 -7.99
C ALA A 350 -7.51 -22.15 -9.13
N GLN A 351 -7.25 -21.75 -10.37
CA GLN A 351 -7.77 -22.38 -11.58
C GLN A 351 -6.66 -23.00 -12.43
N ALA A 352 -7.01 -24.05 -13.18
CA ALA A 352 -6.14 -24.56 -14.24
C ALA A 352 -6.06 -23.59 -15.42
N GLN A 353 -5.04 -23.75 -16.25
CA GLN A 353 -4.77 -22.86 -17.38
C GLN A 353 -5.47 -23.33 -18.66
N PRO A 354 -5.93 -22.41 -19.53
CA PRO A 354 -6.07 -20.97 -19.30
C PRO A 354 -7.19 -20.69 -18.29
N ALA A 355 -6.90 -19.88 -17.26
CA ALA A 355 -7.89 -19.51 -16.25
C ALA A 355 -8.82 -18.42 -16.80
N THR A 356 -10.10 -18.45 -16.39
CA THR A 356 -11.09 -17.45 -16.80
C THR A 356 -11.95 -17.02 -15.62
N ALA A 357 -11.98 -15.71 -15.36
CA ALA A 357 -12.97 -15.07 -14.49
C ALA A 357 -13.86 -14.13 -15.34
N THR A 358 -15.01 -13.73 -14.81
CA THR A 358 -15.88 -12.77 -15.50
C THR A 358 -16.17 -11.59 -14.58
N PHE A 359 -15.73 -10.41 -14.99
CA PHE A 359 -16.16 -9.16 -14.39
C PHE A 359 -17.57 -8.86 -14.86
N SER A 360 -18.51 -8.76 -13.91
CA SER A 360 -19.92 -8.48 -14.17
C SER A 360 -20.37 -7.27 -13.40
N TRP A 361 -20.92 -6.26 -14.08
CA TRP A 361 -21.41 -5.04 -13.45
C TRP A 361 -22.66 -4.51 -14.13
N GLN A 362 -23.77 -4.46 -13.38
CA GLN A 362 -24.99 -3.79 -13.80
C GLN A 362 -24.88 -2.29 -13.50
N THR A 363 -24.62 -1.51 -14.54
CA THR A 363 -24.48 -0.06 -14.42
C THR A 363 -25.85 0.63 -14.30
N ASN A 364 -25.89 1.86 -13.79
CA ASN A 364 -27.09 2.69 -13.74
C ASN A 364 -26.76 4.19 -13.64
N CYS A 365 -27.77 5.06 -13.80
CA CYS A 365 -27.59 6.51 -13.86
C CYS A 365 -27.05 7.15 -12.56
N ASN A 366 -27.24 6.51 -11.40
CA ASN A 366 -26.71 7.03 -10.13
C ASN A 366 -25.20 6.80 -9.97
N GLN A 367 -24.58 6.14 -10.96
CA GLN A 367 -23.14 5.87 -11.03
C GLN A 367 -22.46 6.72 -12.10
N LEU A 368 -23.16 7.70 -12.69
CA LEU A 368 -22.53 8.63 -13.61
C LEU A 368 -21.58 9.56 -12.85
N ARG A 369 -20.35 9.70 -13.36
CA ARG A 369 -19.33 10.62 -12.85
C ARG A 369 -18.38 11.03 -13.98
N GLU A 370 -17.69 12.14 -13.80
CA GLU A 370 -16.75 12.66 -14.81
C GLU A 370 -15.48 11.83 -14.92
N ALA A 371 -14.95 11.30 -13.82
CA ALA A 371 -13.79 10.42 -13.86
C ALA A 371 -14.20 8.99 -14.24
N PRO A 372 -13.47 8.29 -15.13
CA PRO A 372 -13.78 6.88 -15.42
C PRO A 372 -13.53 5.98 -14.19
N TYR A 373 -14.17 4.82 -14.19
CA TYR A 373 -13.92 3.78 -13.19
C TYR A 373 -12.73 2.93 -13.59
N ASP A 374 -11.70 2.88 -12.74
CA ASP A 374 -10.58 1.97 -12.92
C ASP A 374 -10.82 0.67 -12.13
N VAL A 375 -10.76 -0.47 -12.84
CA VAL A 375 -10.81 -1.81 -12.27
C VAL A 375 -9.44 -2.46 -12.44
N THR A 376 -8.75 -2.73 -11.34
CA THR A 376 -7.44 -3.38 -11.37
C THR A 376 -7.61 -4.89 -11.26
N PHE A 377 -7.32 -5.62 -12.32
CA PHE A 377 -7.16 -7.07 -12.28
C PHE A 377 -5.76 -7.44 -11.83
N LYS A 378 -5.69 -8.43 -10.94
CA LYS A 378 -4.46 -9.03 -10.45
C LYS A 378 -4.54 -10.53 -10.72
N VAL A 379 -3.50 -11.07 -11.32
CA VAL A 379 -3.32 -12.52 -11.40
C VAL A 379 -2.12 -12.92 -10.56
N SER A 380 -2.29 -13.93 -9.71
CA SER A 380 -1.20 -14.57 -8.96
C SER A 380 -1.05 -16.00 -9.44
N ASP A 381 0.18 -16.46 -9.61
CA ASP A 381 0.47 -17.88 -9.78
C ASP A 381 0.32 -18.65 -8.45
N VAL A 382 0.36 -19.98 -8.54
CA VAL A 382 0.30 -20.90 -7.41
C VAL A 382 1.41 -21.94 -7.54
N PRO A 383 2.68 -21.54 -7.32
CA PRO A 383 3.82 -22.44 -7.45
C PRO A 383 3.87 -23.46 -6.31
N PRO A 384 4.57 -24.59 -6.50
CA PRO A 384 4.90 -25.50 -5.40
C PRO A 384 5.73 -24.79 -4.32
N ARG A 385 5.45 -25.07 -3.05
CA ARG A 385 6.27 -24.56 -1.94
C ARG A 385 7.70 -25.11 -2.05
N PRO A 386 8.73 -24.32 -1.68
CA PRO A 386 8.69 -23.02 -1.00
C PRO A 386 8.73 -21.79 -1.93
N THR A 387 8.53 -21.97 -3.23
CA THR A 387 8.62 -20.88 -4.21
C THR A 387 7.58 -19.79 -3.93
N PRO A 388 7.99 -18.51 -3.79
CA PRO A 388 7.06 -17.39 -3.64
C PRO A 388 6.23 -17.19 -4.89
N SER A 389 4.96 -16.79 -4.71
CA SER A 389 4.09 -16.44 -5.82
C SER A 389 4.48 -15.11 -6.44
N LEU A 390 4.30 -15.00 -7.75
CA LEU A 390 4.47 -13.79 -8.53
C LEU A 390 3.13 -13.33 -9.09
N VAL A 391 3.07 -12.06 -9.46
CA VAL A 391 1.83 -11.42 -9.89
C VAL A 391 2.01 -10.59 -11.16
N SER A 392 0.92 -10.44 -11.89
CA SER A 392 0.77 -9.46 -12.97
C SER A 392 -0.50 -8.65 -12.75
N PHE A 393 -0.48 -7.42 -13.24
CA PHE A 393 -1.58 -6.47 -13.13
C PHE A 393 -2.03 -6.00 -14.51
N GLN A 394 -3.32 -5.65 -14.58
CA GLN A 394 -3.86 -4.84 -15.65
C GLN A 394 -4.96 -3.94 -15.10
N THR A 395 -4.97 -2.67 -15.53
CA THR A 395 -6.10 -1.76 -15.27
C THR A 395 -7.07 -1.78 -16.45
N PHE A 396 -8.35 -2.00 -16.17
CA PHE A 396 -9.47 -1.92 -17.11
C PHE A 396 -10.29 -0.68 -16.78
N ARG A 397 -10.25 0.30 -17.68
CA ARG A 397 -10.90 1.60 -17.49
C ARG A 397 -12.27 1.63 -18.15
N ILE A 398 -13.28 2.03 -17.38
CA ILE A 398 -14.69 2.04 -17.79
C ILE A 398 -15.23 3.46 -17.71
N ARG A 399 -15.61 4.03 -18.84
CA ARG A 399 -16.35 5.28 -18.92
C ARG A 399 -17.84 4.98 -19.04
N LEU A 400 -18.63 5.51 -18.11
CA LEU A 400 -20.09 5.56 -18.26
C LEU A 400 -20.48 6.87 -18.94
N VAL A 401 -21.42 6.78 -19.89
CA VAL A 401 -22.00 7.93 -20.61
C VAL A 401 -23.52 7.97 -20.51
#